data_AF-A0A3B1AML9-F1
#
_entry.id   AF-A0A3B1AML9-F1
#
_cell.length_a   1.000
_cell.length_b   1.000
_cell.length_c   1.000
_cell.angle_alpha   90.00
_cell.angle_beta   90.00
_cell.angle_gamma   90.00
#
_symmetry.space_group_name_H-M   'P 1'
#
loop_
_entity.id
_entity.type
_entity.pdbx_description
1 polymer ?
#
loop_
_entity_poly.entity_id
_entity_poly.type
_entity_poly.pdbx_seq_one_letter_code
_entity_poly.pdbx_strand_id
1 'polypeptide(L)'
;MHSKKLKYSGWFILCLLLVCSPLLSQASDTESLLNPEQTTVAKGNGKGVAWRSLSVEEQTLLAPFSKNWESLPAGRQQRLRKGIKRWAQLTPEQRTRAQKRFARWQKLPPEKRQRVRNRFEHFMSLPPTERKRLRQRFRDFRNLPPARRAALRERWQQMSPAQRRAIVERRQMRRQVNRQQRQMRREMRREMHRQRRH
;
A
#
# COMPACT_ATOMS: atom_id res chain seq x y z
N MET A 1 29.64 -1.15 -30.19
CA MET A 1 28.16 -1.13 -30.10
C MET A 1 27.66 -2.43 -29.49
N HIS A 2 27.42 -2.49 -28.18
CA HIS A 2 26.82 -3.67 -27.54
C HIS A 2 25.68 -3.22 -26.62
N SER A 3 24.49 -3.07 -27.20
CA SER A 3 23.27 -2.79 -26.46
C SER A 3 22.90 -4.05 -25.67
N LYS A 4 23.26 -4.07 -24.38
CA LYS A 4 22.86 -5.13 -23.45
C LYS A 4 21.35 -5.04 -23.28
N LYS A 5 20.60 -5.85 -24.04
CA LYS A 5 19.15 -6.02 -23.92
C LYS A 5 18.83 -6.44 -22.47
N LEU A 6 18.33 -5.51 -21.66
CA LEU A 6 17.86 -5.81 -20.31
C LEU A 6 16.64 -6.74 -20.41
N LYS A 7 16.85 -8.02 -20.08
CA LYS A 7 15.80 -9.04 -19.98
C LYS A 7 14.95 -8.74 -18.74
N TYR A 8 13.93 -7.91 -18.89
CA TYR A 8 12.98 -7.61 -17.82
C TYR A 8 12.03 -8.80 -17.63
N SER A 9 12.30 -9.63 -16.61
CA SER A 9 11.43 -10.75 -16.24
C SER A 9 10.17 -10.24 -15.52
N GLY A 10 9.00 -10.73 -15.93
CA GLY A 10 7.68 -10.21 -15.56
C GLY A 10 7.38 -10.05 -14.06
N TRP A 11 8.15 -10.65 -13.16
CA TRP A 11 8.02 -10.45 -11.71
C TRP A 11 8.34 -9.02 -11.22
N PHE A 12 8.99 -8.19 -12.05
CA PHE A 12 9.32 -6.79 -11.76
C PHE A 12 8.09 -5.92 -11.43
N ILE A 13 6.95 -6.18 -12.06
CA ILE A 13 5.74 -5.33 -11.95
C ILE A 13 4.96 -5.63 -10.65
N LEU A 14 4.98 -6.89 -10.18
CA LEU A 14 4.35 -7.26 -8.91
C LEU A 14 5.09 -6.62 -7.71
N CYS A 15 6.41 -6.46 -7.82
CA CYS A 15 7.21 -5.79 -6.80
C CYS A 15 7.13 -4.25 -6.89
N LEU A 16 6.82 -3.69 -8.07
CA LEU A 16 6.56 -2.27 -8.26
C LEU A 16 5.29 -1.79 -7.51
N LEU A 17 4.31 -2.68 -7.34
CA LEU A 17 3.13 -2.45 -6.48
C LEU A 17 3.46 -2.46 -4.98
N LEU A 18 4.57 -3.07 -4.58
CA LEU A 18 4.91 -3.38 -3.17
C LEU A 18 5.87 -2.37 -2.51
N VAL A 19 6.67 -1.59 -3.26
CA VAL A 19 7.74 -0.74 -2.67
C VAL A 19 7.75 0.72 -3.16
N CYS A 20 6.81 1.14 -4.02
CA CYS A 20 6.67 2.54 -4.44
C CYS A 20 5.24 3.05 -4.20
N SER A 21 5.02 3.62 -3.01
CA SER A 21 4.06 4.72 -2.83
C SER A 21 4.48 5.56 -1.63
N PRO A 22 5.37 6.53 -1.84
CA PRO A 22 5.09 7.87 -1.41
C PRO A 22 4.86 8.73 -2.67
N LEU A 23 3.96 9.71 -2.52
CA LEU A 23 3.68 10.76 -3.50
C LEU A 23 2.76 10.36 -4.67
N LEU A 24 1.45 10.43 -4.40
CA LEU A 24 0.61 11.29 -5.23
C LEU A 24 -0.37 11.97 -4.28
N SER A 25 -0.04 13.22 -3.94
CA SER A 25 -1.02 14.21 -3.50
C SER A 25 -1.62 14.79 -4.78
N GLN A 26 -2.89 15.15 -4.73
CA GLN A 26 -3.72 15.71 -5.80
C GLN A 26 -4.45 14.67 -6.67
N ALA A 27 -5.70 14.42 -6.30
CA ALA A 27 -6.83 14.43 -7.23
C ALA A 27 -8.08 14.68 -6.39
N SER A 28 -8.77 15.74 -6.79
CA SER A 28 -9.94 16.37 -6.21
C SER A 28 -11.16 15.44 -6.19
N ASP A 29 -12.06 15.77 -5.28
CA ASP A 29 -13.33 15.11 -5.02
C ASP A 29 -14.19 14.98 -6.28
N THR A 30 -14.69 13.77 -6.53
CA THR A 30 -15.97 13.55 -7.22
C THR A 30 -16.75 12.59 -6.34
N GLU A 31 -17.52 13.20 -5.44
CA GLU A 31 -18.57 12.56 -4.67
C GLU A 31 -19.82 12.55 -5.55
N SER A 32 -20.22 11.38 -6.04
CA SER A 32 -21.57 11.13 -6.55
C SER A 32 -22.00 9.70 -6.20
N LEU A 33 -22.67 9.63 -5.05
CA LEU A 33 -23.87 8.86 -4.69
C LEU A 33 -24.22 7.58 -5.48
N LEU A 34 -24.44 6.51 -4.70
CA LEU A 34 -25.42 5.41 -4.84
C LEU A 34 -24.83 3.99 -4.80
N ASN A 35 -25.14 3.31 -3.67
CA ASN A 35 -25.59 1.91 -3.53
C ASN A 35 -24.71 1.00 -2.62
N PRO A 36 -25.16 0.64 -1.40
CA PRO A 36 -24.44 -0.23 -0.48
C PRO A 36 -24.87 -1.71 -0.59
N GLU A 37 -24.78 -2.34 -1.77
CA GLU A 37 -25.08 -3.78 -1.94
C GLU A 37 -24.08 -4.50 -2.87
N GLN A 38 -22.77 -4.25 -2.74
CA GLN A 38 -21.76 -5.04 -3.47
C GLN A 38 -20.60 -5.48 -2.58
N THR A 39 -20.93 -6.21 -1.51
CA THR A 39 -19.96 -7.07 -0.80
C THR A 39 -20.45 -8.51 -0.77
N THR A 40 -20.65 -9.09 -1.96
CA THR A 40 -20.68 -10.54 -2.14
C THR A 40 -19.43 -10.95 -2.93
N VAL A 41 -18.78 -12.00 -2.45
CA VAL A 41 -17.55 -12.59 -2.96
C VAL A 41 -17.66 -12.85 -4.48
N ALA A 42 -17.08 -11.97 -5.29
CA ALA A 42 -17.11 -12.08 -6.73
C ALA A 42 -16.16 -13.19 -7.21
N LYS A 43 -16.74 -14.38 -7.46
CA LYS A 43 -16.27 -15.38 -8.41
C LYS A 43 -16.16 -14.70 -9.77
N GLY A 44 -14.95 -14.25 -10.14
CA GLY A 44 -14.74 -13.33 -11.24
C GLY A 44 -14.87 -13.96 -12.63
N ASN A 45 -16.08 -14.03 -13.16
CA ASN A 45 -16.32 -13.82 -14.59
C ASN A 45 -16.34 -12.30 -14.86
N GLY A 46 -15.15 -11.69 -14.89
CA GLY A 46 -14.96 -10.32 -15.34
C GLY A 46 -14.19 -10.34 -16.64
N LYS A 47 -14.71 -9.72 -17.70
CA LYS A 47 -14.09 -9.67 -19.03
C LYS A 47 -12.60 -9.28 -18.88
N GLY A 48 -11.70 -10.23 -19.14
CA GLY A 48 -10.26 -10.00 -19.15
C GLY A 48 -9.89 -8.96 -20.20
N VAL A 49 -8.74 -8.31 -20.02
CA VAL A 49 -8.21 -7.42 -21.06
C VAL A 49 -7.54 -8.29 -22.10
N ALA A 50 -8.04 -8.32 -23.34
CA ALA A 50 -7.41 -9.09 -24.41
C ALA A 50 -5.99 -8.60 -24.70
N TRP A 51 -5.04 -9.51 -24.93
CA TRP A 51 -3.64 -9.16 -25.22
C TRP A 51 -3.49 -8.14 -26.37
N ARG A 52 -4.29 -8.30 -27.44
CA ARG A 52 -4.28 -7.43 -28.63
C ARG A 52 -4.74 -6.00 -28.35
N SER A 53 -5.48 -5.77 -27.27
CA SER A 53 -5.98 -4.43 -26.88
C SER A 53 -4.95 -3.61 -26.10
N LEU A 54 -3.80 -4.20 -25.77
CA LEU A 54 -2.69 -3.51 -25.10
C LEU A 54 -1.94 -2.63 -26.11
N SER A 55 -1.44 -1.47 -25.68
CA SER A 55 -0.58 -0.64 -26.53
C SER A 55 0.75 -1.34 -26.85
N VAL A 56 1.44 -0.92 -27.91
CA VAL A 56 2.73 -1.51 -28.32
C VAL A 56 3.76 -1.45 -27.18
N GLU A 57 3.78 -0.36 -26.42
CA GLU A 57 4.64 -0.22 -25.23
C GLU A 57 4.22 -1.18 -24.11
N GLU A 58 2.91 -1.33 -23.83
CA GLU A 58 2.39 -2.30 -22.86
C GLU A 58 2.74 -3.75 -23.27
N GLN A 59 2.60 -4.09 -24.55
CA GLN A 59 2.94 -5.42 -25.08
C GLN A 59 4.44 -5.72 -24.97
N THR A 60 5.29 -4.74 -25.26
CA THR A 60 6.76 -4.88 -25.16
C THR A 60 7.18 -5.13 -23.71
N LEU A 61 6.62 -4.36 -22.77
CA LEU A 61 6.92 -4.48 -21.34
C LEU A 61 6.28 -5.74 -20.70
N LEU A 62 5.17 -6.24 -21.25
CA LEU A 62 4.53 -7.49 -20.83
C LEU A 62 4.97 -8.71 -21.61
N ALA A 63 5.92 -8.61 -22.55
CA ALA A 63 6.34 -9.73 -23.38
C ALA A 63 6.59 -11.05 -22.60
N PRO A 64 7.14 -11.06 -21.37
CA PRO A 64 7.29 -12.29 -20.58
C PRO A 64 5.97 -12.98 -20.18
N PHE A 65 4.85 -12.26 -20.21
CA PHE A 65 3.52 -12.73 -19.85
C PHE A 65 2.63 -13.02 -21.07
N SER A 66 3.11 -12.79 -22.30
CA SER A 66 2.28 -12.94 -23.50
C SER A 66 1.69 -14.36 -23.62
N LYS A 67 2.53 -15.38 -23.38
CA LYS A 67 2.15 -16.80 -23.49
C LYS A 67 1.05 -17.24 -22.52
N ASN A 68 0.99 -16.64 -21.33
CA ASN A 68 0.02 -17.02 -20.30
C ASN A 68 -0.96 -15.91 -19.95
N TRP A 69 -1.05 -14.86 -20.78
CA TRP A 69 -1.83 -13.67 -20.46
C TRP A 69 -3.32 -14.00 -20.27
N GLU A 70 -3.88 -14.78 -21.17
CA GLU A 70 -5.29 -15.17 -21.16
C GLU A 70 -5.64 -16.10 -20.00
N SER A 71 -4.66 -16.81 -19.42
CA SER A 71 -4.87 -17.63 -18.21
C SER A 71 -4.69 -16.85 -16.90
N LEU A 72 -4.25 -15.58 -16.96
CA LEU A 72 -4.19 -14.74 -15.77
C LEU A 72 -5.60 -14.27 -15.37
N PRO A 73 -5.95 -14.31 -14.07
CA PRO A 73 -7.21 -13.74 -13.60
C PRO A 73 -7.33 -12.25 -14.01
N ALA A 74 -8.52 -11.81 -14.39
CA ALA A 74 -8.75 -10.44 -14.86
C ALA A 74 -8.21 -9.35 -13.90
N GLY A 75 -8.37 -9.56 -12.58
CA GLY A 75 -7.82 -8.66 -11.56
C GLY A 75 -6.28 -8.59 -11.59
N ARG A 76 -5.60 -9.68 -11.96
CA ARG A 76 -4.13 -9.72 -12.13
C ARG A 76 -3.70 -9.01 -13.41
N GLN A 77 -4.40 -9.23 -14.51
CA GLN A 77 -4.17 -8.50 -15.78
C GLN A 77 -4.25 -6.98 -15.56
N GLN A 78 -5.32 -6.50 -14.91
CA GLN A 78 -5.49 -5.08 -14.58
C GLN A 78 -4.37 -4.52 -13.70
N ARG A 79 -3.92 -5.28 -12.68
CA ARG A 79 -2.80 -4.87 -11.80
C ARG A 79 -1.50 -4.74 -12.57
N LEU A 80 -1.22 -5.65 -13.51
CA LEU A 80 -0.03 -5.60 -14.36
C LEU A 80 -0.06 -4.35 -15.25
N ARG A 81 -1.19 -4.08 -15.91
CA ARG A 81 -1.35 -2.85 -16.73
C ARG A 81 -1.14 -1.58 -15.92
N LYS A 82 -1.81 -1.44 -14.77
CA LYS A 82 -1.62 -0.30 -13.85
C LYS A 82 -0.16 -0.18 -13.38
N GLY A 83 0.55 -1.30 -13.25
CA GLY A 83 1.97 -1.32 -12.92
C GLY A 83 2.85 -0.74 -14.03
N ILE A 84 2.56 -1.06 -15.29
CA ILE A 84 3.32 -0.57 -16.44
C ILE A 84 3.09 0.90 -16.70
N LYS A 85 1.86 1.39 -16.63
CA LYS A 85 1.59 2.83 -16.77
C LYS A 85 2.41 3.65 -15.77
N ARG A 86 2.51 3.16 -14.53
CA ARG A 86 3.38 3.79 -13.51
C ARG A 86 4.86 3.65 -13.82
N TRP A 87 5.30 2.53 -14.39
CA TRP A 87 6.70 2.32 -14.80
C TRP A 87 7.11 3.26 -15.94
N ALA A 88 6.25 3.43 -16.94
CA ALA A 88 6.46 4.35 -18.05
C ALA A 88 6.71 5.78 -17.55
N GLN A 89 5.95 6.21 -16.53
CA GLN A 89 6.07 7.51 -15.88
C GLN A 89 7.33 7.69 -14.99
N LEU A 90 8.12 6.64 -14.73
CA LEU A 90 9.32 6.76 -13.88
C LEU A 90 10.50 7.36 -14.66
N THR A 91 11.25 8.25 -14.01
CA THR A 91 12.54 8.75 -14.52
C THR A 91 13.60 7.62 -14.55
N PRO A 92 14.68 7.75 -15.33
CA PRO A 92 15.77 6.77 -15.36
C PRO A 92 16.36 6.44 -13.97
N GLU A 93 16.50 7.44 -13.11
CA GLU A 93 17.01 7.29 -11.74
C GLU A 93 16.00 6.52 -10.87
N GLN A 94 14.71 6.81 -11.02
CA GLN A 94 13.65 6.10 -10.32
C GLN A 94 13.57 4.64 -10.76
N ARG A 95 13.70 4.36 -12.07
CA ARG A 95 13.78 3.00 -12.62
C ARG A 95 14.98 2.26 -12.05
N THR A 96 16.16 2.89 -12.01
CA THR A 96 17.37 2.30 -11.41
C THR A 96 17.19 1.98 -9.93
N ARG A 97 16.59 2.90 -9.16
CA ARG A 97 16.27 2.67 -7.73
C ARG A 97 15.29 1.51 -7.55
N ALA A 98 14.28 1.41 -8.42
CA ALA A 98 13.32 0.31 -8.41
C ALA A 98 14.00 -1.03 -8.72
N GLN A 99 14.89 -1.07 -9.72
CA GLN A 99 15.67 -2.26 -10.05
C GLN A 99 16.55 -2.72 -8.89
N LYS A 100 17.27 -1.80 -8.23
CA LYS A 100 18.08 -2.12 -7.03
C LYS A 100 17.23 -2.66 -5.87
N ARG A 101 16.00 -2.16 -5.69
CA ARG A 101 15.07 -2.69 -4.68
C ARG A 101 14.60 -4.10 -5.04
N PHE A 102 14.28 -4.33 -6.30
CA PHE A 102 13.84 -5.64 -6.78
C PHE A 102 14.94 -6.70 -6.69
N ALA A 103 16.18 -6.38 -7.06
CA ALA A 103 17.31 -7.29 -6.91
C ALA A 103 17.51 -7.71 -5.43
N ARG A 104 17.38 -6.76 -4.49
CA ARG A 104 17.42 -7.07 -3.06
C ARG A 104 16.26 -7.94 -2.61
N TRP A 105 15.06 -7.70 -3.13
CA TRP A 105 13.87 -8.52 -2.86
C TRP A 105 14.05 -9.97 -3.34
N GLN A 106 14.59 -10.18 -4.54
CA GLN A 106 14.82 -11.52 -5.07
C GLN A 106 15.83 -12.31 -4.24
N LYS A 107 16.83 -11.64 -3.67
CA LYS A 107 17.83 -12.24 -2.77
C LYS A 107 17.28 -12.59 -1.38
N LEU A 108 16.04 -12.24 -1.05
CA LEU A 108 15.47 -12.60 0.25
C LEU A 108 15.10 -14.10 0.29
N PRO A 109 15.42 -14.79 1.39
CA PRO A 109 14.89 -16.13 1.69
C PRO A 109 13.38 -16.21 1.51
N PRO A 110 12.83 -17.37 1.07
CA PRO A 110 11.40 -17.53 0.79
C PRO A 110 10.52 -17.18 2.01
N GLU A 111 10.95 -17.51 3.22
CA GLU A 111 10.22 -17.20 4.46
C GLU A 111 10.18 -15.68 4.70
N LYS A 112 11.30 -14.97 4.44
CA LYS A 112 11.34 -13.51 4.53
C LYS A 112 10.44 -12.86 3.47
N ARG A 113 10.44 -13.38 2.24
CA ARG A 113 9.53 -12.93 1.18
C ARG A 113 8.08 -13.13 1.59
N GLN A 114 7.72 -14.29 2.13
CA GLN A 114 6.35 -14.55 2.56
C GLN A 114 5.91 -13.63 3.69
N ARG A 115 6.76 -13.40 4.70
CA ARG A 115 6.47 -12.44 5.78
C ARG A 115 6.20 -11.03 5.25
N VAL A 116 6.94 -10.58 4.25
CA VAL A 116 6.71 -9.25 3.65
C VAL A 116 5.42 -9.22 2.83
N ARG A 117 5.09 -10.29 2.09
CA ARG A 117 3.80 -10.41 1.38
C ARG A 117 2.63 -10.32 2.34
N ASN A 118 2.62 -11.11 3.41
CA ASN A 118 1.54 -11.11 4.40
C ASN A 118 1.35 -9.71 5.04
N ARG A 119 2.46 -9.03 5.37
CA ARG A 119 2.40 -7.66 5.91
C ARG A 119 1.83 -6.66 4.92
N PHE A 120 2.15 -6.82 3.64
CA PHE A 120 1.61 -5.96 2.59
C PHE A 120 0.13 -6.21 2.34
N GLU A 121 -0.31 -7.46 2.30
CA GLU A 121 -1.72 -7.83 2.17
C GLU A 121 -2.54 -7.24 3.32
N HIS A 122 -2.07 -7.39 4.56
CA HIS A 122 -2.67 -6.75 5.72
C HIS A 122 -2.70 -5.22 5.58
N PHE A 123 -1.60 -4.60 5.12
CA PHE A 123 -1.59 -3.16 4.89
C PHE A 123 -2.61 -2.72 3.83
N MET A 124 -2.80 -3.52 2.77
CA MET A 124 -3.74 -3.23 1.69
C MET A 124 -5.20 -3.44 2.12
N SER A 125 -5.46 -4.31 3.10
CA SER A 125 -6.79 -4.50 3.69
C SER A 125 -7.17 -3.37 4.66
N LEU A 126 -6.24 -2.49 5.06
CA LEU A 126 -6.57 -1.35 5.93
C LEU A 126 -7.40 -0.28 5.20
N PRO A 127 -8.32 0.40 5.90
CA PRO A 127 -9.03 1.56 5.37
C PRO A 127 -8.08 2.63 4.80
N PRO A 128 -8.46 3.36 3.74
CA PRO A 128 -7.60 4.40 3.12
C PRO A 128 -7.03 5.41 4.13
N THR A 129 -7.83 5.82 5.11
CA THR A 129 -7.44 6.76 6.17
C THR A 129 -6.34 6.21 7.06
N GLU A 130 -6.45 4.96 7.51
CA GLU A 130 -5.41 4.29 8.30
C GLU A 130 -4.15 4.02 7.47
N ARG A 131 -4.28 3.67 6.18
CA ARG A 131 -3.12 3.57 5.27
C ARG A 131 -2.38 4.89 5.15
N LYS A 132 -3.09 6.01 4.94
CA LYS A 132 -2.51 7.37 4.86
C LYS A 132 -1.77 7.71 6.16
N ARG A 133 -2.39 7.41 7.30
CA ARG A 133 -1.80 7.63 8.63
C ARG A 133 -0.52 6.82 8.85
N LEU A 134 -0.50 5.54 8.48
CA LEU A 134 0.69 4.69 8.58
C LEU A 134 1.82 5.20 7.67
N ARG A 135 1.50 5.60 6.44
CA ARG A 135 2.49 6.21 5.53
C ARG A 135 3.08 7.49 6.10
N GLN A 136 2.25 8.36 6.69
CA GLN A 136 2.75 9.59 7.33
C GLN A 136 3.72 9.27 8.46
N ARG A 137 3.33 8.42 9.41
CA ARG A 137 4.20 8.03 10.53
C ARG A 137 5.52 7.42 10.07
N PHE A 138 5.49 6.62 9.00
CA PHE A 138 6.70 6.05 8.43
C PHE A 138 7.60 7.13 7.80
N ARG A 139 7.01 8.14 7.13
CA ARG A 139 7.77 9.31 6.64
C ARG A 139 8.39 10.08 7.80
N ASP A 140 7.62 10.39 8.83
CA ASP A 140 8.10 11.10 10.03
C ASP A 140 9.27 10.34 10.67
N PHE A 141 9.10 9.02 10.86
CA PHE A 141 10.16 8.16 11.38
C PHE A 141 11.42 8.17 10.49
N ARG A 142 11.28 8.18 9.16
CA ARG A 142 12.42 8.24 8.24
C ARG A 142 13.15 9.58 8.27
N ASN A 143 12.45 10.65 8.58
CA ASN A 143 12.99 12.00 8.66
C ASN A 143 13.68 12.31 10.00
N LEU A 144 13.54 11.42 11.00
CA LEU A 144 14.27 11.55 12.26
C LEU A 144 15.80 11.46 12.03
N PRO A 145 16.61 12.18 12.85
CA PRO A 145 18.06 12.06 12.82
C PRO A 145 18.53 10.60 12.90
N PRO A 146 19.60 10.20 12.17
CA PRO A 146 20.06 8.81 12.14
C PRO A 146 20.25 8.17 13.52
N ALA A 147 20.86 8.90 14.46
CA ALA A 147 21.06 8.47 15.84
C ALA A 147 19.73 8.21 16.58
N ARG A 148 18.77 9.13 16.47
CA ARG A 148 17.43 8.96 17.04
C ARG A 148 16.71 7.74 16.47
N ARG A 149 16.81 7.49 15.16
CA ARG A 149 16.23 6.30 14.52
C ARG A 149 16.90 5.00 14.95
N ALA A 150 18.21 5.01 15.16
CA ALA A 150 18.95 3.85 15.65
C ALA A 150 18.50 3.51 17.08
N ALA A 151 18.51 4.49 17.99
CA ALA A 151 18.07 4.31 19.38
C ALA A 151 16.61 3.80 19.47
N LEU A 152 15.69 4.32 18.64
CA LEU A 152 14.32 3.82 18.62
C LEU A 152 14.20 2.37 18.13
N ARG A 153 15.01 1.97 17.15
CA ARG A 153 15.03 0.58 16.64
C ARG A 153 15.62 -0.36 17.67
N GLU A 154 16.73 0.02 18.28
CA GLU A 154 17.41 -0.76 19.31
C GLU A 154 16.50 -0.97 20.52
N ARG A 155 15.92 0.12 21.05
CA ARG A 155 14.94 0.04 22.13
C ARG A 155 13.79 -0.91 21.79
N TRP A 156 13.27 -0.85 20.56
CA TRP A 156 12.22 -1.77 20.13
C TRP A 156 12.70 -3.22 20.06
N GLN A 157 13.92 -3.46 19.56
CA GLN A 157 14.53 -4.78 19.46
C GLN A 157 14.79 -5.43 20.82
N GLN A 158 15.24 -4.64 21.81
CA GLN A 158 15.47 -5.07 23.18
C GLN A 158 14.18 -5.38 23.95
N MET A 159 13.03 -4.82 23.54
CA MET A 159 11.75 -5.12 24.20
C MET A 159 11.29 -6.56 23.96
N SER A 160 10.80 -7.19 25.04
CA SER A 160 10.15 -8.50 24.96
C SER A 160 8.82 -8.42 24.19
N PRO A 161 8.31 -9.54 23.63
CA PRO A 161 7.00 -9.57 22.98
C PRO A 161 5.87 -9.04 23.86
N ALA A 162 5.88 -9.36 25.16
CA ALA A 162 4.90 -8.88 26.13
C ALA A 162 4.96 -7.35 26.31
N GLN A 163 6.17 -6.78 26.43
CA GLN A 163 6.34 -5.32 26.53
C GLN A 163 5.84 -4.60 25.27
N ARG A 164 6.10 -5.16 24.08
CA ARG A 164 5.60 -4.60 22.81
C ARG A 164 4.07 -4.63 22.75
N ARG A 165 3.43 -5.72 23.20
CA ARG A 165 1.96 -5.84 23.28
C ARG A 165 1.38 -4.78 24.22
N ALA A 166 1.93 -4.65 25.42
CA ALA A 166 1.50 -3.65 26.40
C ALA A 166 1.58 -2.21 25.86
N ILE A 167 2.62 -1.86 25.09
CA ILE A 167 2.74 -0.54 24.45
C ILE A 167 1.62 -0.32 23.43
N VAL A 168 1.32 -1.35 22.61
CA VAL A 168 0.26 -1.27 21.60
C VAL A 168 -1.10 -1.15 22.26
N GLU A 169 -1.40 -1.95 23.28
CA GLU A 169 -2.64 -1.94 24.05
C GLU A 169 -2.85 -0.60 24.75
N ARG A 170 -1.84 -0.10 25.47
CA ARG A 170 -1.89 1.22 26.12
C ARG A 170 -2.22 2.32 25.11
N ARG A 171 -1.62 2.26 23.91
CA ARG A 171 -1.89 3.23 22.84
C ARG A 171 -3.30 3.08 22.27
N GLN A 172 -3.85 1.87 22.21
CA GLN A 172 -5.23 1.63 21.77
C GLN A 172 -6.23 2.14 22.81
N MET A 173 -6.03 1.79 24.08
CA MET A 173 -6.85 2.25 25.21
C MET A 173 -6.90 3.78 25.29
N ARG A 174 -5.74 4.46 25.23
CA ARG A 174 -5.70 5.94 25.21
C ARG A 174 -6.49 6.53 24.05
N ARG A 175 -6.51 5.86 22.88
CA ARG A 175 -7.33 6.33 21.75
C ARG A 175 -8.83 6.14 22.01
N GLN A 176 -9.23 5.04 22.66
CA GLN A 176 -10.61 4.77 23.01
C GLN A 176 -11.12 5.77 24.05
N VAL A 177 -10.37 5.96 25.15
CA VAL A 177 -10.68 6.95 26.19
C VAL A 177 -10.81 8.35 25.58
N ASN A 178 -9.86 8.76 24.73
CA ASN A 178 -9.93 10.06 24.05
C ASN A 178 -11.14 10.17 23.10
N ARG A 179 -11.62 9.08 22.51
CA ARG A 179 -12.85 9.08 21.69
C ARG A 179 -14.09 9.24 22.57
N GLN A 180 -14.18 8.48 23.65
CA GLN A 180 -15.28 8.56 24.62
C GLN A 180 -15.38 9.96 25.23
N GLN A 181 -14.27 10.53 25.69
CA GLN A 181 -14.26 11.91 26.20
C GLN A 181 -14.73 12.94 25.16
N ARG A 182 -14.37 12.75 23.88
CA ARG A 182 -14.85 13.63 22.81
C ARG A 182 -16.35 13.49 22.56
N GLN A 183 -16.91 12.28 22.69
CA GLN A 183 -18.34 12.02 22.58
C GLN A 183 -19.09 12.66 23.75
N MET A 184 -18.66 12.42 24.99
CA MET A 184 -19.22 13.03 26.19
C MET A 184 -19.21 14.57 26.10
N ARG A 185 -18.09 15.18 25.69
CA ARG A 185 -18.01 16.64 25.48
C ARG A 185 -18.95 17.14 24.38
N ARG A 186 -19.29 16.31 23.38
CA ARG A 186 -20.27 16.68 22.34
C ARG A 186 -21.70 16.58 22.89
N GLU A 187 -22.00 15.54 23.64
CA GLU A 187 -23.30 15.34 24.28
C GLU A 187 -23.60 16.42 25.31
N MET A 188 -22.67 16.70 26.22
CA MET A 188 -22.80 17.78 27.20
C MET A 188 -23.05 19.13 26.53
N ARG A 189 -22.35 19.43 25.42
CA ARG A 189 -22.61 20.64 24.64
C ARG A 189 -24.01 20.64 24.04
N ARG A 190 -24.47 19.53 23.46
CA ARG A 190 -25.84 19.41 22.92
C ARG A 190 -26.88 19.64 24.01
N GLU A 191 -26.65 19.06 25.19
CA GLU A 191 -27.55 19.20 26.34
C GLU A 191 -27.65 20.65 26.82
N MET A 192 -26.51 21.33 26.99
CA MET A 192 -26.52 22.76 27.34
C MET A 192 -27.27 23.61 26.31
N HIS A 193 -27.20 23.27 25.02
CA HIS A 193 -27.96 23.99 23.99
C HIS A 193 -29.45 23.68 24.02
N ARG A 194 -29.86 22.48 24.44
CA ARG A 194 -31.28 22.12 24.65
C ARG A 194 -31.86 22.92 25.81
N GLN A 195 -31.17 22.95 26.94
CA GLN A 195 -31.60 23.67 28.15
C GLN A 195 -31.73 25.18 27.94
N ARG A 196 -30.94 25.78 27.04
CA ARG A 196 -31.04 27.21 26.69
C ARG A 196 -32.19 27.57 25.73
N ARG A 197 -32.86 26.58 25.13
CA ARG A 197 -33.98 26.79 24.19
C ARG A 197 -35.36 26.64 24.84
N HIS A 198 -35.39 26.17 26.09
CA HIS A 198 -36.56 26.13 26.95
C HIS A 198 -36.49 27.30 27.93
#